data_AF-A0A952FFW0-F1
#
_entry.id   AF-A0A952FFW0-F1
#
_cell.length_a   1.000
_cell.length_b   1.000
_cell.length_c   1.000
_cell.angle_alpha   90.00
_cell.angle_beta   90.00
_cell.angle_gamma   90.00
#
_symmetry.space_group_name_H-M   'P 1'
#
loop_
_entity.id
_entity.type
_entity.pdbx_description
1 polymer ?
#
loop_
_entity_poly.entity_id
_entity_poly.type
_entity_poly.pdbx_seq_one_letter_code
_entity_poly.pdbx_strand_id
1 'polypeptide(L)' 'MGFKRISCPDCQGSGELRIESENINEDFEVEKQTVITECPRCLGLGFLPPGSPQ' A
#
# COMPACT_ATOMS: atom_id res chain seq x y z
N MET A 1 29.11 -7.11 -0.51
CA MET A 1 28.04 -6.63 0.38
C MET A 1 26.69 -7.02 -0.22
N GLY A 2 25.94 -7.93 0.40
CA GLY A 2 24.54 -8.15 0.03
C GLY A 2 23.67 -7.10 0.72
N PHE A 3 22.93 -6.30 -0.03
CA PHE A 3 21.96 -5.37 0.55
C PHE A 3 20.84 -6.18 1.21
N LYS A 4 20.74 -6.12 2.55
CA LYS A 4 19.64 -6.75 3.28
C LYS A 4 18.35 -6.00 2.94
N ARG A 5 17.46 -6.64 2.17
CA ARG A 5 16.12 -6.10 1.88
C ARG A 5 15.27 -6.27 3.13
N ILE A 6 14.91 -5.16 3.76
CA ILE A 6 14.00 -5.14 4.91
C ILE A 6 12.59 -5.01 4.34
N SER A 7 11.71 -5.97 4.65
CA SER A 7 10.30 -5.91 4.22
C SER A 7 9.65 -4.62 4.73
N CYS A 8 8.86 -3.96 3.87
CA CYS A 8 8.17 -2.75 4.26
C CYS A 8 7.07 -3.09 5.27
N PRO A 9 7.08 -2.50 6.48
CA PRO A 9 6.10 -2.84 7.51
C PRO A 9 4.69 -2.34 7.19
N ASP A 10 4.56 -1.26 6.41
CA ASP A 10 3.25 -0.64 6.12
C ASP A 10 2.43 -1.50 5.16
N CYS A 11 3.05 -2.00 4.09
CA CYS A 11 2.41 -2.88 3.12
C CYS A 11 2.74 -4.35 3.36
N GLN A 12 3.45 -4.68 4.43
CA GLN A 12 3.87 -6.04 4.80
C GLN A 12 4.57 -6.82 3.67
N GLY A 13 5.30 -6.11 2.80
CA GLY A 13 5.99 -6.72 1.67
C GLY A 13 5.24 -6.73 0.34
N SER A 14 3.98 -6.32 0.28
CA SER A 14 3.19 -6.36 -0.97
C SER A 14 3.57 -5.29 -1.99
N GLY A 15 4.07 -4.13 -1.53
CA GLY A 15 4.24 -2.93 -2.36
C GLY A 15 2.96 -2.10 -2.52
N GLU A 16 1.83 -2.57 -1.99
CA GLU A 16 0.51 -1.96 -2.20
C GLU A 16 -0.24 -1.79 -0.88
N LEU A 17 -1.00 -0.69 -0.78
CA LEU A 17 -1.99 -0.48 0.26
C LEU A 17 -3.38 -0.75 -0.32
N ARG A 18 -4.18 -1.48 0.44
CA ARG A 18 -5.57 -1.81 0.07
C ARG A 18 -6.49 -1.08 1.03
N ILE A 19 -7.34 -0.23 0.48
CA ILE A 19 -8.25 0.61 1.24
C ILE A 19 -9.66 0.22 0.85
N GLU A 20 -10.41 -0.32 1.80
CA GLU A 20 -11.83 -0.57 1.62
C GLU A 20 -12.59 0.75 1.76
N SER A 21 -13.38 1.09 0.76
CA SER A 21 -14.14 2.33 0.67
C SER A 21 -15.58 2.04 0.27
N GLU A 22 -16.50 2.83 0.80
CA GLU A 22 -17.91 2.79 0.44
C GLU A 22 -18.26 4.09 -0.28
N ASN A 23 -18.85 3.98 -1.47
CA ASN A 23 -19.32 5.11 -2.25
C ASN A 23 -20.85 5.08 -2.31
N ILE A 24 -21.49 6.26 -2.24
CA ILE A 24 -22.94 6.38 -2.37
C ILE A 24 -23.22 6.92 -3.77
N ASN A 25 -23.93 6.13 -4.58
CA ASN A 25 -24.24 6.50 -5.96
C ASN A 25 -25.45 7.46 -6.05
N GLU A 26 -25.82 7.85 -7.27
CA GLU A 26 -26.92 8.77 -7.53
C GLU A 26 -28.31 8.23 -7.13
N ASP A 27 -28.45 6.91 -7.04
CA ASP A 27 -29.64 6.20 -6.59
C ASP A 27 -29.65 5.99 -5.06
N PHE A 28 -28.71 6.60 -4.32
CA PHE A 28 -28.52 6.46 -2.87
C PHE A 28 -28.20 5.03 -2.41
N GLU A 29 -27.64 4.20 -3.29
CA GLU A 29 -27.16 2.87 -2.96
C GLU A 29 -25.70 2.90 -2.50
N VAL A 30 -25.33 1.95 -1.63
CA VAL A 30 -23.95 1.82 -1.13
C VAL A 30 -23.19 0.82 -1.99
N GLU A 31 -22.17 1.31 -2.69
CA GLU A 31 -21.24 0.50 -3.47
C GLU A 31 -19.93 0.31 -2.72
N LYS A 32 -19.50 -0.95 -2.58
CA LYS A 32 -18.22 -1.29 -1.96
C LYS A 32 -17.13 -1.32 -3.01
N GLN A 33 -16.04 -0.59 -2.76
CA GLN A 33 -14.87 -0.56 -3.62
C GLN A 33 -13.62 -0.83 -2.82
N THR A 34 -12.70 -1.62 -3.38
CA THR A 34 -11.33 -1.72 -2.89
C THR A 34 -10.45 -0.81 -3.74
N VAL A 35 -9.92 0.26 -3.14
CA VAL A 35 -8.92 1.10 -3.77
C VAL A 35 -7.55 0.49 -3.48
N ILE A 36 -6.80 0.18 -4.54
CA ILE A 36 -5.42 -0.30 -4.45
C ILE A 36 -4.51 0.84 -4.85
N THR A 37 -3.60 1.22 -3.96
CA THR A 37 -2.61 2.27 -4.23
C THR A 37 -1.21 1.78 -3.96
N GLU A 38 -0.22 2.36 -4.64
CA GLU A 38 1.18 2.11 -4.34
C GLU A 38 1.49 2.48 -2.87
N CYS A 39 2.28 1.65 -2.18
CA CYS A 39 2.74 1.97 -0.84
C CYS A 39 3.81 3.08 -0.90
N PRO A 40 3.53 4.29 -0.38
CA PRO A 40 4.44 5.42 -0.50
C PRO A 40 5.73 5.24 0.31
N ARG A 41 5.71 4.42 1.38
CA ARG A 41 6.89 4.15 2.21
C ARG A 41 7.96 3.33 1.50
N CYS A 42 7.54 2.41 0.64
CA CYS A 42 8.47 1.58 -0.14
C CYS A 42 8.47 1.89 -1.64
N LEU A 43 7.69 2.88 -2.09
CA LEU A 43 7.57 3.27 -3.50
C LEU A 43 7.22 2.06 -4.38
N GLY A 44 6.27 1.24 -3.92
CA GLY A 44 5.83 0.05 -4.65
C GLY A 44 6.76 -1.16 -4.60
N LEU A 45 7.93 -1.05 -3.95
CA LEU A 45 8.95 -2.10 -4.01
C LEU A 45 8.68 -3.28 -3.07
N GLY A 46 7.83 -3.10 -2.05
CA GLY A 46 7.60 -4.08 -0.97
C GLY A 46 8.75 -4.16 0.06
N PHE A 47 9.88 -3.51 -0.19
CA PHE A 47 11.00 -3.41 0.76
C PHE A 47 11.41 -1.96 0.94
N LEU A 48 11.93 -1.63 2.13
CA LEU A 48 12.40 -0.28 2.40
C LEU A 48 13.55 0.09 1.46
N PRO A 49 13.50 1.27 0.81
CA PRO A 49 14.60 1.76 0.01
C PRO A 49 15.88 1.93 0.86
N PRO A 50 17.07 1.84 0.25
CA PRO A 50 18.32 2.12 0.94
C PRO A 50 18.32 3.53 1.55
N GLY A 51 18.63 3.65 2.84
CA GLY A 51 18.65 4.94 3.54
C GLY A 51 17.32 5.40 4.14
N SER A 52 16.26 4.58 4.03
CA SER A 52 15.01 4.84 4.76
C SER A 52 15.27 4.79 6.27
N PRO A 53 14.74 5.74 7.07
CA PRO A 53 14.77 5.61 8.53
C PRO A 53 14.07 4.31 8.93
N GLN A 54 14.76 3.53 9.78
CA GLN A 54 14.24 2.28 10.33
C GLN A 54 13.12 2.56 11.34
#